data_AF-A0A420J627-F1
#
_entry.id   AF-A0A420J627-F1
#
_cell.length_a   1.000
_cell.length_b   1.000
_cell.length_c   1.000
_cell.angle_alpha   90.00
_cell.angle_beta   90.00
_cell.angle_gamma   90.00
#
_symmetry.space_group_name_H-M   'P 1'
#
loop_
_entity.id
_entity.type
_entity.pdbx_description
1 polymer ?
#
loop_
_entity_poly.entity_id
_entity_poly.type
_entity_poly.pdbx_seq_one_letter_code
_entity_poly.pdbx_strand_id
1 'polypeptide(L)'
;MLKGSAREYYHLNLTVDEMTTRLEAHFETAECQEQMLSKWKNLSLQRLIEEIPTISYAECLEILDRDLRRTQLSLPSRYQGDESLRDTIVDAVRDVRECSSACDNASATFEALCADIRASTATEDRLSKTKLTHQNRPQGRTMSDQIYTDRYYKELRSKSSPRNFDTRKYPK
;
A
#
# COMPACT_ATOMS: atom_id res chain seq x y z
N MET A 1 -40.43 16.64 5.79
CA MET A 1 -40.22 18.03 5.31
C MET A 1 -41.38 18.92 5.75
N LEU A 2 -41.09 20.14 6.20
CA LEU A 2 -42.07 21.11 6.68
C LEU A 2 -43.08 21.49 5.58
N LYS A 3 -44.35 21.74 5.95
CA LYS A 3 -45.44 22.07 5.02
C LYS A 3 -46.30 23.22 5.56
N GLY A 4 -47.01 23.91 4.65
CA GLY A 4 -47.94 24.99 4.98
C GLY A 4 -47.27 26.15 5.71
N SER A 5 -47.99 26.78 6.65
CA SER A 5 -47.53 27.97 7.40
C SER A 5 -46.22 27.75 8.16
N ALA A 6 -45.89 26.51 8.54
CA ALA A 6 -44.60 26.19 9.16
C ALA A 6 -43.41 26.36 8.19
N ARG A 7 -43.60 26.07 6.90
CA ARG A 7 -42.57 26.31 5.86
C ARG A 7 -42.36 27.80 5.63
N GLU A 8 -43.44 28.56 5.56
CA GLU A 8 -43.39 30.03 5.38
C GLU A 8 -42.70 30.70 6.56
N TYR A 9 -43.07 30.33 7.79
CA TYR A 9 -42.41 30.81 9.00
C TYR A 9 -40.91 30.52 9.00
N TYR A 10 -40.51 29.32 8.55
CA TYR A 10 -39.11 28.92 8.49
C TYR A 10 -38.30 29.75 7.50
N HIS A 11 -38.81 29.95 6.28
CA HIS A 11 -38.10 30.77 5.27
C HIS A 11 -38.04 32.26 5.61
N LEU A 12 -38.98 32.78 6.40
CA LEU A 12 -39.05 34.20 6.77
C LEU A 12 -38.18 34.55 7.99
N ASN A 13 -37.92 33.60 8.89
CA ASN A 13 -37.28 33.87 10.19
C ASN A 13 -35.95 33.16 10.41
N LEU A 14 -35.59 32.19 9.57
CA LEU A 14 -34.35 31.44 9.69
C LEU A 14 -33.69 31.29 8.32
N THR A 15 -32.55 31.96 8.16
CA THR A 15 -31.71 31.76 6.97
C THR A 15 -30.98 30.42 7.09
N VAL A 16 -30.70 29.79 5.94
CA VAL A 16 -29.91 28.54 5.91
C VAL A 16 -28.56 28.72 6.62
N ASP A 17 -27.96 29.90 6.47
CA ASP A 17 -26.66 30.25 7.06
C ASP A 17 -26.70 30.28 8.60
N GLU A 18 -27.72 30.90 9.19
CA GLU A 18 -27.92 30.88 10.64
C GLU A 18 -28.19 29.48 11.17
N MET A 19 -28.91 28.66 10.39
CA MET A 19 -29.15 27.25 10.68
C MET A 19 -27.83 26.47 10.75
N THR A 20 -27.00 26.61 9.70
CA THR A 20 -25.70 25.95 9.58
C THR A 20 -24.77 26.40 10.69
N THR A 21 -24.68 27.72 10.95
CA THR A 21 -23.86 28.29 12.02
C THR A 21 -24.25 27.73 13.39
N ARG A 22 -25.56 27.62 13.68
CA ARG A 22 -26.03 27.06 14.96
C ARG A 22 -25.76 25.56 15.07
N LEU A 23 -25.87 24.82 13.96
CA LEU A 23 -25.55 23.40 13.92
C LEU A 23 -24.05 23.17 14.13
N GLU A 24 -23.20 23.89 13.40
CA GLU A 24 -21.75 23.86 13.57
C GLU A 24 -21.35 24.24 14.99
N ALA A 25 -21.89 25.34 15.55
CA ALA A 25 -21.60 25.73 16.93
C ALA A 25 -21.98 24.67 17.97
N HIS A 26 -23.02 23.87 17.71
CA HIS A 26 -23.48 22.84 18.63
C HIS A 26 -22.73 21.52 18.48
N PHE A 27 -22.35 21.13 17.26
CA PHE A 27 -21.75 19.81 16.96
C PHE A 27 -20.24 19.86 16.69
N GLU A 28 -19.71 20.98 16.23
CA GLU A 28 -18.29 21.22 15.97
C GLU A 28 -17.65 22.05 17.09
N THR A 29 -17.87 21.63 18.34
CA THR A 29 -17.21 22.25 19.49
C THR A 29 -15.69 22.08 19.40
N ALA A 30 -14.94 22.98 20.05
CA ALA A 30 -13.47 22.90 20.09
C ALA A 30 -12.98 21.54 20.63
N GLU A 31 -13.69 20.99 21.62
CA GLU A 31 -13.41 19.66 22.18
C GLU A 31 -13.64 18.54 21.14
N CYS A 32 -14.72 18.60 20.36
CA CYS A 32 -14.98 17.66 19.27
C CYS A 32 -13.88 17.72 18.21
N GLN A 33 -13.46 18.94 17.81
CA GLN A 33 -12.36 19.13 16.86
C GLN A 33 -11.02 18.60 17.40
N GLU A 34 -10.71 18.83 18.68
CA GLU A 34 -9.52 18.30 19.33
C GLU A 34 -9.55 16.77 19.40
N GLN A 35 -10.70 16.19 19.76
CA GLN A 35 -10.90 14.75 19.77
C GLN A 35 -10.69 14.14 18.38
N MET A 36 -11.24 14.75 17.34
CA MET A 36 -11.06 14.27 15.96
C MET A 36 -9.62 14.44 15.49
N LEU A 37 -8.93 15.51 15.87
CA LEU A 37 -7.51 15.68 15.58
C LEU A 37 -6.64 14.66 16.32
N SER A 38 -6.98 14.35 17.57
CA SER A 38 -6.32 13.29 18.33
C SER A 38 -6.54 11.94 17.67
N LYS A 39 -7.77 11.63 17.24
CA LYS A 39 -8.07 10.43 16.47
C LYS A 39 -7.23 10.36 15.21
N TRP A 40 -7.22 11.42 14.40
CA TRP A 40 -6.45 11.52 13.15
C TRP A 40 -4.97 11.16 13.34
N LYS A 41 -4.32 11.73 14.36
CA LYS A 41 -2.91 11.48 14.69
C LYS A 41 -2.63 10.08 15.21
N ASN A 42 -3.66 9.37 15.67
CA ASN A 42 -3.54 8.07 16.33
C ASN A 42 -4.04 6.90 15.45
N LEU A 43 -4.50 7.17 14.24
CA LEU A 43 -4.83 6.14 13.27
C LEU A 43 -3.56 5.38 12.90
N SER A 44 -3.59 4.06 13.05
CA SER A 44 -2.44 3.20 12.78
C SER A 44 -2.95 1.84 12.33
N LEU A 45 -2.35 1.33 11.25
CA LEU A 45 -2.67 0.01 10.73
C LEU A 45 -2.25 -1.10 11.70
N GLN A 46 -1.10 -0.91 12.36
CA GLN A 46 -0.59 -1.84 13.37
C GLN A 46 -1.59 -2.00 14.52
N ARG A 47 -2.14 -0.90 15.03
CA ARG A 47 -3.17 -0.93 16.08
C ARG A 47 -4.42 -1.69 15.65
N LEU A 48 -4.90 -1.47 14.42
CA LEU A 48 -6.08 -2.18 13.90
C LEU A 48 -5.86 -3.71 13.81
N ILE A 49 -4.67 -4.12 13.41
CA ILE A 49 -4.28 -5.54 13.35
C ILE A 49 -4.26 -6.16 14.76
N GLU A 50 -3.77 -5.42 15.75
CA GLU A 50 -3.73 -5.87 17.15
C GLU A 50 -5.11 -5.92 17.80
N GLU A 51 -5.97 -4.94 17.53
CA GLU A 51 -7.34 -4.87 18.07
C GLU A 51 -8.27 -5.92 17.46
N ILE A 52 -8.10 -6.24 16.18
CA ILE A 52 -8.98 -7.16 15.45
C ILE A 52 -8.13 -8.21 14.71
N PRO A 53 -7.60 -9.22 15.43
CA PRO A 53 -6.72 -10.23 14.82
C PRO A 53 -7.46 -11.21 13.90
N THR A 54 -8.80 -11.17 13.86
CA THR A 54 -9.63 -12.09 13.05
C THR A 54 -9.80 -11.64 11.60
N ILE A 55 -9.58 -10.36 11.31
CA ILE A 55 -9.75 -9.81 9.96
C ILE A 55 -8.45 -9.87 9.18
N SER A 56 -8.57 -9.93 7.85
CA SER A 56 -7.41 -9.94 6.97
C SER A 56 -6.73 -8.57 6.94
N TYR A 57 -5.45 -8.56 6.56
CA TYR A 57 -4.69 -7.34 6.38
C TYR A 57 -5.37 -6.34 5.41
N ALA A 58 -5.88 -6.85 4.29
CA ALA A 58 -6.57 -6.04 3.30
C ALA A 58 -7.82 -5.38 3.90
N GLU A 59 -8.58 -6.10 4.72
CA GLU A 59 -9.74 -5.53 5.42
C GLU A 59 -9.33 -4.47 6.46
N CYS A 60 -8.24 -4.68 7.20
CA CYS A 60 -7.69 -3.66 8.09
C CYS A 60 -7.36 -2.36 7.35
N LEU A 61 -6.76 -2.47 6.15
CA LEU A 61 -6.42 -1.32 5.31
C LEU A 61 -7.67 -0.58 4.83
N GLU A 62 -8.71 -1.28 4.40
CA GLU A 62 -9.97 -0.65 3.98
C GLU A 62 -10.68 0.05 5.15
N ILE A 63 -10.60 -0.53 6.37
CA ILE A 63 -11.09 0.12 7.59
C ILE A 63 -10.31 1.41 7.86
N LEU A 64 -8.98 1.36 7.75
CA LEU A 64 -8.11 2.51 7.94
C LEU A 64 -8.40 3.62 6.93
N ASP A 65 -8.51 3.29 5.63
CA ASP A 65 -8.86 4.25 4.57
C ASP A 65 -10.19 4.95 4.87
N ARG A 66 -11.22 4.17 5.19
CA ARG A 66 -12.53 4.70 5.55
C ARG A 66 -12.45 5.61 6.77
N ASP A 67 -11.71 5.22 7.81
CA ASP A 67 -11.59 6.01 9.03
C ASP A 67 -10.79 7.29 8.82
N LEU A 68 -9.75 7.27 7.97
CA LEU A 68 -9.03 8.47 7.56
C LEU A 68 -9.99 9.45 6.88
N ARG A 69 -10.65 9.04 5.79
CA ARG A 69 -11.59 9.92 5.06
C ARG A 69 -12.70 10.45 5.95
N ARG A 70 -13.28 9.61 6.80
CA ARG A 70 -14.35 10.02 7.70
C ARG A 70 -13.87 11.02 8.74
N THR A 71 -12.68 10.82 9.28
CA THR A 71 -12.10 11.73 10.28
C THR A 71 -11.69 13.05 9.61
N GLN A 72 -11.18 13.00 8.38
CA GLN A 72 -10.83 14.18 7.59
C GLN A 72 -12.01 15.15 7.47
N LEU A 73 -13.22 14.65 7.17
CA LEU A 73 -14.42 15.49 7.02
C LEU A 73 -14.76 16.31 8.27
N SER A 74 -14.36 15.84 9.46
CA SER A 74 -14.58 16.54 10.72
C SER A 74 -13.40 17.43 11.14
N LEU A 75 -12.36 17.53 10.30
CA LEU A 75 -11.20 18.38 10.55
C LEU A 75 -11.31 19.73 9.83
N PRO A 76 -10.62 20.76 10.34
CA PRO A 76 -10.58 22.06 9.68
C PRO A 76 -10.05 21.99 8.24
N SER A 77 -10.43 22.95 7.40
CA SER A 77 -10.12 23.02 5.96
C SER A 77 -8.66 22.74 5.58
N ARG A 78 -7.69 23.07 6.45
CA ARG A 78 -6.26 22.77 6.25
C ARG A 78 -5.93 21.27 6.07
N TYR A 79 -6.80 20.37 6.51
CA TYR A 79 -6.65 18.92 6.37
C TYR A 79 -7.53 18.33 5.28
N GLN A 80 -8.32 19.12 4.54
CA GLN A 80 -9.24 18.63 3.52
C GLN A 80 -8.54 18.31 2.18
N GLY A 81 -7.21 18.25 2.16
CA GLY A 81 -6.41 18.01 0.96
C GLY A 81 -5.98 16.55 0.79
N ASP A 82 -5.68 16.18 -0.45
CA ASP A 82 -5.10 14.87 -0.78
C ASP A 82 -3.73 14.68 -0.11
N GLU A 83 -2.92 15.74 -0.06
CA GLU A 83 -1.59 15.73 0.59
C GLU A 83 -1.67 15.34 2.06
N SER A 84 -2.63 15.92 2.81
CA SER A 84 -2.83 15.57 4.22
C SER A 84 -3.25 14.12 4.42
N LEU A 85 -4.09 13.56 3.54
CA LEU A 85 -4.45 12.15 3.58
C LEU A 85 -3.23 11.27 3.29
N ARG A 86 -2.48 11.60 2.23
CA ARG A 86 -1.26 10.90 1.83
C ARG A 86 -0.23 10.86 2.96
N ASP A 87 0.09 12.01 3.54
CA ASP A 87 1.11 12.09 4.59
C ASP A 87 0.66 11.31 5.84
N THR A 88 -0.64 11.37 6.16
CA THR A 88 -1.18 10.66 7.33
C THR A 88 -1.22 9.15 7.11
N ILE A 89 -1.56 8.64 5.92
CA ILE A 89 -1.52 7.20 5.67
C ILE A 89 -0.08 6.67 5.69
N VAL A 90 0.90 7.42 5.18
CA VAL A 90 2.33 7.05 5.31
C VAL A 90 2.71 6.88 6.77
N ASP A 91 2.32 7.82 7.64
CA ASP A 91 2.57 7.72 9.08
C ASP A 91 1.79 6.53 9.71
N ALA A 92 0.53 6.32 9.32
CA ALA A 92 -0.33 5.26 9.86
C ALA A 92 0.14 3.84 9.53
N VAL A 93 0.84 3.65 8.39
CA VAL A 93 1.33 2.35 7.95
C VAL A 93 2.83 2.13 8.19
N ARG A 94 3.55 3.14 8.70
CA ARG A 94 5.02 3.13 8.83
C ARG A 94 5.58 1.97 9.66
N ASP A 95 4.87 1.59 10.72
CA ASP A 95 5.31 0.54 11.64
C ASP A 95 5.03 -0.89 11.12
N VAL A 96 4.43 -1.02 9.94
CA VAL A 96 4.04 -2.30 9.35
C VAL A 96 5.02 -2.70 8.25
N ARG A 97 5.78 -3.77 8.48
CA ARG A 97 6.88 -4.17 7.60
C ARG A 97 6.39 -4.46 6.17
N GLU A 98 5.19 -5.00 6.03
CA GLU A 98 4.55 -5.33 4.75
C GLU A 98 4.28 -4.08 3.89
N CYS A 99 4.22 -2.89 4.50
CA CYS A 99 4.05 -1.61 3.80
C CYS A 99 5.36 -0.90 3.48
N SER A 100 6.49 -1.33 4.05
CA SER A 100 7.78 -0.60 3.95
C SER A 100 8.14 -0.21 2.52
N SER A 101 8.00 -1.13 1.56
CA SER A 101 8.34 -0.87 0.16
C SER A 101 7.48 0.22 -0.51
N ALA A 102 6.21 0.35 -0.11
CA ALA A 102 5.31 1.39 -0.58
C ALA A 102 5.60 2.74 0.10
N CYS A 103 6.04 2.73 1.36
CA CYS A 103 6.39 3.94 2.11
C CYS A 103 7.71 4.57 1.63
N ASP A 104 8.70 3.76 1.24
CA ASP A 104 10.03 4.24 0.82
C ASP A 104 9.98 5.09 -0.46
N ASN A 105 9.06 4.77 -1.37
CA ASN A 105 8.82 5.52 -2.59
C ASN A 105 7.33 5.83 -2.74
N ALA A 106 6.81 6.59 -1.77
CA ALA A 106 5.40 6.93 -1.72
C ALA A 106 4.94 7.66 -2.99
N SER A 107 3.88 7.13 -3.60
CA SER A 107 3.24 7.77 -4.75
C SER A 107 2.73 9.17 -4.42
N ALA A 108 2.66 10.03 -5.45
CA ALA A 108 2.32 11.45 -5.28
C ALA A 108 0.90 11.68 -4.76
N THR A 109 -0.04 10.76 -5.05
CA THR A 109 -1.45 10.85 -4.68
C THR A 109 -1.83 9.77 -3.68
N PHE A 110 -2.83 10.07 -2.86
CA PHE A 110 -3.35 9.14 -1.86
C PHE A 110 -3.83 7.81 -2.46
N GLU A 111 -4.62 7.86 -3.54
CA GLU A 111 -5.16 6.65 -4.19
C GLU A 111 -4.06 5.74 -4.76
N ALA A 112 -3.03 6.35 -5.37
CA ALA A 112 -1.91 5.59 -5.90
C ALA A 112 -1.11 4.92 -4.77
N LEU A 113 -0.88 5.64 -3.66
CA LEU A 113 -0.22 5.07 -2.49
C LEU A 113 -1.03 3.92 -1.88
N CYS A 114 -2.35 4.05 -1.77
CA CYS A 114 -3.22 2.95 -1.33
C CYS A 114 -3.10 1.72 -2.25
N ALA A 115 -3.02 1.92 -3.57
CA ALA A 115 -2.81 0.83 -4.52
C ALA A 115 -1.44 0.18 -4.34
N ASP A 116 -0.38 0.96 -4.13
CA ASP A 116 0.98 0.47 -3.87
C ASP A 116 1.06 -0.33 -2.57
N ILE A 117 0.39 0.14 -1.50
CA ILE A 117 0.29 -0.59 -0.23
C ILE A 117 -0.40 -1.94 -0.43
N ARG A 118 -1.54 -1.98 -1.13
CA ARG A 118 -2.25 -3.23 -1.46
C ARG A 118 -1.36 -4.18 -2.28
N ALA A 119 -0.57 -3.64 -3.21
CA ALA A 119 0.35 -4.44 -4.01
C ALA A 119 1.50 -5.00 -3.16
N SER A 120 2.14 -4.17 -2.32
CA SER A 120 3.25 -4.56 -1.43
C SER A 120 2.83 -5.69 -0.48
N THR A 121 1.66 -5.54 0.13
CA THR A 121 1.11 -6.51 1.07
C THR A 121 0.76 -7.84 0.39
N ALA A 122 0.14 -7.79 -0.79
CA ALA A 122 -0.10 -8.99 -1.60
C ALA A 122 1.21 -9.69 -2.04
N THR A 123 2.28 -8.94 -2.31
CA THR A 123 3.59 -9.53 -2.64
C THR A 123 4.23 -10.21 -1.44
N GLU A 124 4.21 -9.60 -0.27
CA GLU A 124 4.73 -10.19 0.96
C GLU A 124 3.96 -11.46 1.36
N ASP A 125 2.64 -11.46 1.22
CA ASP A 125 1.78 -12.64 1.42
C ASP A 125 2.14 -13.81 0.49
N ARG A 126 2.52 -13.52 -0.75
CA ARG A 126 2.99 -14.55 -1.69
C ARG A 126 4.37 -15.07 -1.31
N LEU A 127 5.26 -14.18 -0.86
CA LEU A 127 6.63 -14.54 -0.46
C LEU A 127 6.64 -15.38 0.82
N SER A 128 5.80 -15.05 1.81
CA SER A 128 5.67 -15.79 3.07
C SER A 128 5.19 -17.23 2.83
N LYS A 129 4.17 -17.42 1.98
CA LYS A 129 3.66 -18.75 1.58
C LYS A 129 4.70 -19.59 0.85
N THR A 130 5.56 -18.96 0.06
CA THR A 130 6.63 -19.64 -0.70
C THR A 130 7.77 -20.09 0.22
N LYS A 131 8.10 -19.31 1.28
CA LYS A 131 9.11 -19.68 2.28
C LYS A 131 8.69 -20.92 3.09
N LEU A 132 7.39 -21.05 3.40
CA LEU A 132 6.84 -22.22 4.11
C LEU A 132 6.97 -23.53 3.29
N THR A 133 6.91 -23.45 1.96
CA THR A 133 7.03 -24.64 1.09
C THR A 133 8.46 -25.17 0.99
N HIS A 134 9.49 -24.33 1.24
CA HIS A 134 10.89 -24.77 1.20
C HIS A 134 11.39 -25.38 2.52
N GLN A 135 10.70 -25.14 3.64
CA GLN A 135 11.07 -25.69 4.97
C GLN A 135 10.54 -27.10 5.24
N ASN A 136 9.54 -27.58 4.49
CA ASN A 136 9.05 -28.97 4.59
C ASN A 136 9.83 -29.96 3.72
N ARG A 137 11.16 -29.82 3.65
CA ARG A 137 12.02 -30.88 3.11
C ARG A 137 12.40 -31.80 4.27
N PRO A 138 11.99 -33.08 4.29
CA PRO A 138 12.37 -33.98 5.37
C PRO A 138 13.90 -34.03 5.47
N GLN A 139 14.42 -33.68 6.65
CA GLN A 139 15.84 -33.74 6.97
C GLN A 139 16.29 -35.20 6.99
N GLY A 140 16.68 -35.67 5.82
CA GLY A 140 17.20 -37.02 5.63
C GLY A 140 17.75 -37.16 4.22
N ARG A 141 18.91 -36.54 3.96
CA ARG A 141 19.92 -37.04 3.02
C ARG A 141 21.17 -36.15 2.99
N THR A 142 22.27 -36.77 3.39
CA THR A 142 23.64 -36.68 2.88
C THR A 142 24.00 -35.53 1.93
N MET A 143 25.08 -34.85 2.33
CA MET A 143 25.97 -33.99 1.51
C MET A 143 26.09 -34.41 0.04
N SER A 144 26.29 -33.39 -0.81
CA SER A 144 26.56 -33.41 -2.26
C SER A 144 25.36 -33.62 -3.19
N ASP A 145 24.65 -32.54 -3.49
CA ASP A 145 24.22 -32.23 -4.87
C ASP A 145 23.77 -30.76 -4.94
N GLN A 146 24.75 -29.87 -5.00
CA GLN A 146 24.54 -28.48 -5.41
C GLN A 146 24.39 -28.48 -6.93
N ILE A 147 23.17 -28.30 -7.43
CA ILE A 147 22.92 -28.15 -8.87
C ILE A 147 23.30 -26.72 -9.28
N TYR A 148 24.55 -26.53 -9.70
CA TYR A 148 24.98 -25.34 -10.44
C TYR A 148 24.37 -25.39 -11.85
N THR A 149 23.45 -24.47 -12.15
CA THR A 149 22.98 -24.27 -13.53
C THR A 149 23.92 -23.28 -14.23
N ASP A 150 25.10 -23.77 -14.60
CA ASP A 150 26.03 -23.00 -15.40
C ASP A 150 25.50 -22.93 -16.84
N ARG A 151 25.07 -21.73 -17.28
CA ARG A 151 24.64 -21.48 -18.66
C ARG A 151 25.88 -21.40 -19.55
N TYR A 152 26.41 -22.56 -19.95
CA TYR A 152 27.43 -22.61 -20.99
C TYR A 152 26.77 -22.53 -22.37
N TYR A 153 26.80 -21.35 -22.99
CA TYR A 153 26.55 -21.16 -24.41
C TYR A 153 27.62 -21.95 -25.19
N LYS A 154 27.26 -23.10 -25.77
CA LYS A 154 28.14 -23.81 -26.70
C LYS A 154 28.13 -23.06 -28.03
N GLU A 155 29.18 -22.27 -28.26
CA GLU A 155 29.52 -21.77 -29.58
C GLU A 155 29.64 -22.95 -30.57
N LEU A 156 28.94 -22.84 -31.70
CA LEU A 156 28.97 -23.81 -32.78
C LEU A 156 30.37 -23.83 -33.39
N ARG A 157 31.09 -24.92 -33.12
CA ARG A 157 32.39 -25.27 -33.70
C ARG A 157 32.28 -25.38 -35.22
N SER A 158 32.67 -24.32 -35.93
CA SER A 158 32.89 -24.33 -37.38
C SER A 158 34.08 -25.24 -37.69
N LYS A 159 33.80 -26.36 -38.39
CA LYS A 159 34.81 -27.28 -38.92
C LYS A 159 35.58 -26.58 -40.05
N SER A 160 36.76 -26.04 -39.76
CA SER A 160 37.78 -25.81 -40.77
C SER A 160 38.60 -27.10 -40.97
N SER A 161 38.53 -27.64 -42.18
CA SER A 161 39.29 -28.81 -42.64
C SER A 161 40.78 -28.45 -42.81
N PRO A 162 41.74 -29.30 -42.40
CA PRO A 162 43.15 -29.05 -42.69
C PRO A 162 43.48 -29.48 -44.14
N ARG A 163 43.95 -28.53 -44.96
CA ARG A 163 44.58 -28.83 -46.26
C ARG A 163 45.96 -29.44 -46.01
N ASN A 164 46.12 -30.71 -46.42
CA ASN A 164 47.42 -31.35 -46.57
C ASN A 164 48.24 -30.62 -47.65
N PHE A 165 49.45 -30.18 -47.30
CA PHE A 165 50.47 -29.82 -48.27
C PHE A 165 51.45 -30.98 -48.41
N ASP A 166 51.33 -31.69 -49.51
CA ASP A 166 52.25 -32.71 -49.96
C ASP A 166 53.49 -32.05 -50.58
N THR A 167 54.66 -32.50 -50.18
CA THR A 167 55.96 -32.03 -50.69
C THR A 167 56.45 -32.96 -51.81
N ARG A 168 56.87 -32.37 -52.94
CA ARG A 168 58.09 -32.68 -53.75
C ARG A 168 57.85 -32.62 -55.28
N LYS A 169 58.50 -31.68 -55.99
CA LYS A 169 59.65 -31.92 -56.93
C LYS A 169 59.94 -30.69 -57.85
N TYR A 170 61.23 -30.35 -57.90
CA TYR A 170 62.11 -29.50 -58.77
C TYR A 170 61.81 -29.51 -60.30
N PRO A 171 62.43 -28.66 -61.22
CA PRO A 171 63.83 -28.20 -61.17
C PRO A 171 64.26 -26.87 -61.90
N LYS A 172 65.58 -26.61 -61.78
CA LYS A 172 66.52 -25.76 -62.54
C LYS A 172 66.38 -24.23 -62.47
#